data_AF-A0A3B8VZF9-F1
#
_entry.id   AF-A0A3B8VZF9-F1
#
_cell.length_a   1.000
_cell.length_b   1.000
_cell.length_c   1.000
_cell.angle_alpha   90.00
_cell.angle_beta   90.00
_cell.angle_gamma   90.00
#
_symmetry.space_group_name_H-M   'P 1'
#
loop_
_entity.id
_entity.type
_entity.pdbx_description
1 polymer ?
#
loop_
_entity_poly.entity_id
_entity_poly.type
_entity_poly.pdbx_seq_one_letter_code
_entity_poly.pdbx_strand_id
1 'polypeptide(L)'
;MVTATKDMQLISHLMRRAGFGVGLPELESLAQNGYNETVNRLLKPTNVQEMTDDLIRRYHHEQSGMMGQNNPGAYWLYKMITTTDPLTEKMALFWHGIFATGYPKITQGKVLNDQIRMFRRYGTGNFRTLLLELSKDPAMIVWLDNHDNHDGAINENFGRELLELFSMGVGNYSEQDIKETARAFTGWTIGNTEYMALRAERDSIWPYGRIAWHFEFKEDDHDSGEKEFLGNTGRLNGDEIIDIICHQESTARFISRHMYHFFVADEPPVPQWPYTPPRDPKAIDTLTQAYFDNDYDIRAMLDILFNSEFFKSEDSWHERVKSPAELVAGILRLTGEFDRPRREILDRSTQAIYMGQHLINPPSVEGWHQGTEWIDTGTLVERLNFASQQMSNVENPGVAEIIGRVIGDGSHQADDSLVQRCLDEMGVTSVSEGTRSILENFAAQNRDLENDATQIVAQMLQMVAATHEFQRA
;
A
#
# COMPACT_ATOMS: atom_id res chain seq x y z
N MET A 1 -32.09 -14.69 1.38
CA MET A 1 -31.58 -13.34 1.15
C MET A 1 -31.42 -12.65 2.50
N VAL A 2 -30.19 -12.56 3.00
CA VAL A 2 -29.88 -11.85 4.24
C VAL A 2 -29.64 -10.41 3.85
N THR A 3 -30.50 -9.48 4.28
CA THR A 3 -30.21 -8.05 4.13
C THR A 3 -28.90 -7.74 4.84
N ALA A 4 -27.94 -7.12 4.15
CA ALA A 4 -26.65 -6.79 4.74
C ALA A 4 -26.84 -6.02 6.05
N THR A 5 -26.26 -6.53 7.13
CA THR A 5 -26.34 -5.87 8.43
C THR A 5 -25.44 -4.63 8.45
N LYS A 6 -25.72 -3.67 9.33
CA LYS A 6 -24.84 -2.50 9.53
C LYS A 6 -23.39 -2.92 9.84
N ASP A 7 -23.23 -4.03 10.56
CA ASP A 7 -21.91 -4.59 10.89
C ASP A 7 -21.18 -5.10 9.63
N MET A 8 -21.87 -5.78 8.71
CA MET A 8 -21.30 -6.19 7.43
C MET A 8 -20.85 -5.00 6.57
N GLN A 9 -21.62 -3.91 6.55
CA GLN A 9 -21.23 -2.69 5.82
C GLN A 9 -19.96 -2.06 6.39
N LEU A 10 -19.86 -1.99 7.73
CA LEU A 10 -18.67 -1.49 8.42
C LEU A 10 -17.44 -2.37 8.19
N ILE A 11 -17.59 -3.70 8.28
CA ILE A 11 -16.50 -4.64 7.99
C ILE A 11 -16.09 -4.54 6.52
N SER A 12 -17.04 -4.39 5.61
CA SER A 12 -16.74 -4.19 4.19
C SER A 12 -15.93 -2.90 3.96
N HIS A 13 -16.33 -1.79 4.59
CA HIS A 13 -15.54 -0.55 4.55
C HIS A 13 -14.13 -0.76 5.12
N LEU A 14 -14.01 -1.40 6.29
CA LEU A 14 -12.72 -1.76 6.88
C LEU A 14 -11.86 -2.58 5.91
N MET A 15 -12.41 -3.60 5.26
CA MET A 15 -11.66 -4.45 4.33
C MET A 15 -11.26 -3.74 3.04
N ARG A 16 -12.02 -2.73 2.58
CA ARG A 16 -11.58 -1.83 1.49
C ARG A 16 -10.45 -0.89 1.92
N ARG A 17 -10.36 -0.53 3.20
CA ARG A 17 -9.36 0.40 3.77
C ARG A 17 -8.08 -0.27 4.22
N ALA A 18 -8.21 -1.34 5.01
CA ALA A 18 -7.15 -2.07 5.68
C ALA A 18 -6.72 -3.34 4.93
N GLY A 19 -7.49 -3.74 3.90
CA GLY A 19 -7.13 -4.81 2.99
C GLY A 19 -7.21 -4.38 1.53
N PHE A 20 -7.65 -5.30 0.68
CA PHE A 20 -7.87 -5.08 -0.76
C PHE A 20 -9.34 -5.32 -1.16
N GLY A 21 -10.26 -5.23 -0.19
CA GLY A 21 -11.64 -5.69 -0.34
C GLY A 21 -11.81 -7.20 -0.14
N VAL A 22 -13.06 -7.63 0.02
CA VAL A 22 -13.47 -9.02 0.22
C VAL A 22 -14.79 -9.29 -0.51
N GLY A 23 -14.98 -10.52 -0.97
CA GLY A 23 -16.28 -10.98 -1.50
C GLY A 23 -17.26 -11.35 -0.38
N LEU A 24 -18.52 -11.59 -0.75
CA LEU A 24 -19.59 -11.88 0.22
C LEU A 24 -19.30 -13.07 1.16
N PRO A 25 -18.80 -14.24 0.71
CA PRO A 25 -18.58 -15.38 1.62
C PRO A 25 -17.56 -15.09 2.72
N GLU A 26 -16.46 -14.40 2.39
CA GLU A 26 -15.46 -13.99 3.37
C GLU A 26 -16.03 -12.92 4.32
N LEU A 27 -16.80 -11.97 3.78
CA LEU A 27 -17.46 -10.94 4.57
C LEU A 27 -18.46 -11.53 5.59
N GLU A 28 -19.27 -12.50 5.19
CA GLU A 28 -20.18 -13.21 6.08
C GLU A 28 -19.42 -13.95 7.20
N SER A 29 -18.29 -14.59 6.86
CA SER A 29 -17.43 -15.24 7.85
C SER A 29 -16.81 -14.26 8.84
N LEU A 30 -16.42 -13.06 8.40
CA LEU A 30 -15.90 -12.01 9.28
C LEU A 30 -17.00 -11.44 10.19
N ALA A 31 -18.19 -11.18 9.62
CA ALA A 31 -19.34 -10.65 10.35
C ALA A 31 -19.84 -11.57 11.46
N GLN A 32 -19.62 -12.89 11.36
CA GLN A 32 -19.91 -13.83 12.46
C GLN A 32 -19.10 -13.55 13.73
N ASN A 33 -17.88 -13.01 13.61
CA ASN A 33 -17.02 -12.66 14.74
C ASN A 33 -17.23 -11.21 15.21
N GLY A 34 -17.82 -10.37 14.36
CA GLY A 34 -18.08 -8.95 14.61
C GLY A 34 -16.91 -8.03 14.22
N TYR A 35 -17.21 -6.74 14.14
CA TYR A 35 -16.26 -5.71 13.73
C TYR A 35 -14.96 -5.67 14.56
N ASN A 36 -15.08 -5.60 15.89
CA ASN A 36 -13.91 -5.42 16.77
C ASN A 36 -12.93 -6.61 16.69
N GLU A 37 -13.46 -7.83 16.58
CA GLU A 37 -12.60 -9.01 16.41
C GLU A 37 -11.94 -9.04 15.03
N THR A 38 -12.63 -8.53 14.00
CA THR A 38 -12.04 -8.35 12.66
C THR A 38 -10.87 -7.35 12.70
N VAL A 39 -11.01 -6.22 13.39
CA VAL A 39 -9.91 -5.26 13.60
C VAL A 39 -8.75 -5.93 14.34
N ASN A 40 -9.01 -6.63 15.44
CA ASN A 40 -7.98 -7.32 16.22
C ASN A 40 -7.23 -8.36 15.38
N ARG A 41 -7.95 -9.14 14.56
CA ARG A 41 -7.35 -10.11 13.63
C ARG A 41 -6.44 -9.46 12.59
N LEU A 42 -6.82 -8.29 12.05
CA LEU A 42 -5.98 -7.55 11.11
C LEU A 42 -4.70 -7.03 11.78
N LEU A 43 -4.80 -6.52 13.02
CA LEU A 43 -3.66 -5.95 13.75
C LEU A 43 -2.72 -7.02 14.33
N LYS A 44 -3.25 -8.21 14.61
CA LYS A 44 -2.54 -9.35 15.21
C LYS A 44 -2.85 -10.62 14.42
N PRO A 45 -2.35 -10.70 13.18
CA PRO A 45 -2.63 -11.83 12.32
C PRO A 45 -2.07 -13.12 12.91
N THR A 46 -2.85 -14.20 12.82
CA THR A 46 -2.44 -15.56 13.20
C THR A 46 -2.61 -16.48 12.01
N ASN A 47 -1.72 -17.48 11.89
CA ASN A 47 -1.77 -18.49 10.81
C ASN A 47 -1.80 -17.86 9.40
N VAL A 48 -0.90 -16.90 9.13
CA VAL A 48 -0.80 -16.24 7.82
C VAL A 48 -0.55 -17.27 6.73
N GLN A 49 -1.42 -17.28 5.73
CA GLN A 49 -1.28 -18.05 4.51
C GLN A 49 -1.13 -17.10 3.34
N GLU A 50 -0.24 -17.44 2.42
CA GLU A 50 0.02 -16.71 1.19
C GLU A 50 0.71 -17.64 0.19
N MET A 51 0.76 -17.26 -1.08
CA MET A 51 1.53 -17.99 -2.07
C MET A 51 3.00 -18.02 -1.65
N THR A 52 3.52 -19.23 -1.51
CA THR A 52 4.86 -19.45 -0.97
C THR A 52 5.94 -19.04 -1.97
N ASP A 53 7.05 -18.55 -1.43
CA ASP A 53 8.20 -18.14 -2.23
C ASP A 53 8.72 -19.28 -3.10
N ASP A 54 8.71 -20.53 -2.63
CA ASP A 54 9.21 -21.67 -3.40
C ASP A 54 8.38 -21.96 -4.65
N LEU A 55 7.05 -21.77 -4.59
CA LEU A 55 6.17 -21.92 -5.74
C LEU A 55 6.45 -20.82 -6.77
N ILE A 56 6.48 -19.56 -6.33
CA ILE A 56 6.74 -18.43 -7.22
C ILE A 56 8.12 -18.56 -7.87
N ARG A 57 9.16 -18.85 -7.08
CA ARG A 57 10.55 -18.93 -7.56
C ARG A 57 10.78 -20.11 -8.50
N ARG A 58 10.10 -21.23 -8.30
CA ARG A 58 10.20 -22.40 -9.19
C ARG A 58 9.59 -22.11 -10.57
N TYR A 59 8.50 -21.35 -10.61
CA TYR A 59 7.82 -21.03 -11.87
C TYR A 59 8.44 -19.81 -12.57
N HIS A 60 8.80 -18.78 -11.81
CA HIS A 60 9.32 -17.50 -12.29
C HIS A 60 10.77 -17.31 -11.84
N HIS A 61 11.71 -17.78 -12.65
CA HIS A 61 13.14 -17.65 -12.35
C HIS A 61 13.58 -16.17 -12.24
N GLU A 62 12.99 -15.27 -13.01
CA GLU A 62 13.29 -13.83 -12.94
C GLU A 62 12.81 -13.19 -11.65
N GLN A 63 11.62 -13.57 -11.17
CA GLN A 63 11.11 -13.13 -9.87
C GLN A 63 11.95 -13.72 -8.73
N SER A 64 12.52 -14.92 -8.89
CA SER A 64 13.44 -15.47 -7.89
C SER A 64 14.71 -14.65 -7.72
N GLY A 65 15.25 -14.11 -8.81
CA GLY A 65 16.39 -13.21 -8.77
C GLY A 65 16.04 -11.74 -8.54
N MET A 66 14.74 -11.40 -8.49
CA MET A 66 14.24 -10.02 -8.51
C MET A 66 14.84 -9.23 -9.69
N MET A 67 14.86 -9.85 -10.88
CA MET A 67 15.60 -9.36 -12.05
C MET A 67 14.77 -8.39 -12.89
N GLY A 68 15.39 -7.29 -13.32
CA GLY A 68 14.69 -6.29 -14.11
C GLY A 68 13.67 -5.50 -13.29
N GLN A 69 13.14 -4.44 -13.91
CA GLN A 69 12.30 -3.47 -13.21
C GLN A 69 10.87 -3.96 -12.91
N ASN A 70 10.34 -4.96 -13.62
CA ASN A 70 8.93 -5.36 -13.47
C ASN A 70 8.73 -6.58 -12.56
N ASN A 71 9.71 -7.49 -12.49
CA ASN A 71 9.57 -8.76 -11.76
C ASN A 71 9.40 -8.59 -10.24
N PRO A 72 10.11 -7.67 -9.55
CA PRO A 72 9.90 -7.46 -8.11
C PRO A 72 8.48 -6.98 -7.78
N GLY A 73 7.90 -6.13 -8.63
CA GLY A 73 6.50 -5.67 -8.51
C GLY A 73 5.50 -6.81 -8.72
N ALA A 74 5.69 -7.63 -9.74
CA ALA A 74 4.83 -8.79 -10.00
C ALA A 74 4.93 -9.86 -8.89
N TYR A 75 6.14 -10.07 -8.33
CA TYR A 75 6.32 -10.89 -7.13
C TYR A 75 5.52 -10.34 -5.95
N TRP A 76 5.58 -9.02 -5.72
CA TRP A 76 4.84 -8.40 -4.63
C TRP A 76 3.34 -8.51 -4.83
N LEU A 77 2.85 -8.35 -6.06
CA LEU A 77 1.44 -8.52 -6.38
C LEU A 77 0.92 -9.92 -6.00
N TYR A 78 1.70 -11.00 -6.19
CA TYR A 78 1.31 -12.33 -5.68
C TYR A 78 1.05 -12.33 -4.18
N LYS A 79 1.89 -11.64 -3.39
CA LYS A 79 1.72 -11.56 -1.94
C LYS A 79 0.44 -10.81 -1.59
N MET A 80 0.18 -9.67 -2.23
CA MET A 80 -1.03 -8.87 -2.02
C MET A 80 -2.33 -9.66 -2.31
N ILE A 81 -2.36 -10.43 -3.41
CA ILE A 81 -3.58 -11.11 -3.86
C ILE A 81 -3.83 -12.45 -3.17
N THR A 82 -2.81 -13.08 -2.58
CA THR A 82 -2.97 -14.42 -1.96
C THR A 82 -2.85 -14.43 -0.44
N THR A 83 -2.42 -13.32 0.17
CA THR A 83 -2.29 -13.26 1.63
C THR A 83 -3.64 -13.27 2.35
N THR A 84 -3.69 -13.96 3.48
CA THR A 84 -4.75 -13.87 4.49
C THR A 84 -4.49 -12.77 5.53
N ASP A 85 -3.35 -12.08 5.43
CA ASP A 85 -2.97 -10.91 6.22
C ASP A 85 -2.74 -9.69 5.29
N PRO A 86 -3.82 -9.08 4.80
CA PRO A 86 -3.71 -8.00 3.83
C PRO A 86 -3.23 -6.70 4.45
N LEU A 87 -3.38 -6.50 5.78
CA LEU A 87 -2.93 -5.27 6.44
C LEU A 87 -1.41 -5.14 6.40
N THR A 88 -0.65 -6.24 6.56
CA THR A 88 0.82 -6.20 6.44
C THR A 88 1.27 -5.71 5.06
N GLU A 89 0.61 -6.16 3.98
CA GLU A 89 0.92 -5.70 2.62
C GLU A 89 0.48 -4.25 2.39
N LYS A 90 -0.66 -3.85 2.96
CA LYS A 90 -1.14 -2.46 2.94
C LYS A 90 -0.22 -1.51 3.67
N MET A 91 0.34 -1.91 4.80
CA MET A 91 1.33 -1.15 5.53
C MET A 91 2.66 -1.07 4.78
N ALA A 92 3.09 -2.15 4.12
CA ALA A 92 4.26 -2.08 3.24
C ALA A 92 4.05 -1.11 2.07
N LEU A 93 2.86 -1.08 1.47
CA LEU A 93 2.50 -0.13 0.42
C LEU A 93 2.44 1.31 0.93
N PHE A 94 1.86 1.51 2.12
CA PHE A 94 1.82 2.80 2.81
C PHE A 94 3.24 3.36 3.03
N TRP A 95 4.11 2.56 3.66
CA TRP A 95 5.48 3.00 3.94
C TRP A 95 6.31 3.20 2.69
N HIS A 96 6.17 2.36 1.67
CA HIS A 96 6.89 2.58 0.42
C HIS A 96 6.41 3.84 -0.32
N GLY A 97 5.15 4.25 -0.09
CA GLY A 97 4.62 5.52 -0.59
C GLY A 97 5.17 6.76 0.12
N ILE A 98 5.76 6.62 1.31
CA ILE A 98 6.41 7.71 2.07
C ILE A 98 7.94 7.62 1.91
N PHE A 99 8.50 6.43 2.15
CA PHE A 99 9.92 6.11 2.07
C PHE A 99 10.25 5.57 0.68
N ALA A 100 10.06 6.44 -0.31
CA ALA A 100 10.13 6.09 -1.71
C ALA A 100 11.55 5.70 -2.13
N THR A 101 11.69 4.56 -2.81
CA THR A 101 12.93 4.17 -3.49
C THR A 101 12.61 3.51 -4.83
N GLY A 102 13.42 3.78 -5.86
CA GLY A 102 13.09 3.39 -7.24
C GLY A 102 14.18 2.57 -7.95
N TYR A 103 13.73 1.62 -8.79
CA TYR A 103 14.60 0.79 -9.61
C TYR A 103 15.58 1.56 -10.52
N PRO A 104 15.24 2.69 -11.17
CA PRO A 104 16.16 3.38 -12.09
C PRO A 104 17.48 3.83 -11.47
N LYS A 105 17.47 4.24 -10.18
CA LYS A 105 18.68 4.64 -9.45
C LYS A 105 19.38 3.46 -8.80
N ILE A 106 18.60 2.56 -8.16
CA ILE A 106 19.16 1.43 -7.40
C ILE A 106 19.65 0.32 -8.33
N THR A 107 18.95 0.06 -9.44
CA THR A 107 19.24 -0.98 -10.45
C THR A 107 19.37 -2.40 -9.90
N GLN A 108 18.84 -2.65 -8.70
CA GLN A 108 18.88 -3.94 -8.02
C GLN A 108 17.55 -4.27 -7.35
N GLY A 109 16.71 -5.04 -8.04
CA GLY A 109 15.38 -5.42 -7.55
C GLY A 109 15.41 -6.22 -6.24
N LYS A 110 16.51 -6.94 -5.96
CA LYS A 110 16.65 -7.68 -4.69
C LYS A 110 16.71 -6.75 -3.48
N VAL A 111 17.46 -5.66 -3.57
CA VAL A 111 17.58 -4.67 -2.48
C VAL A 111 16.24 -3.95 -2.25
N LEU A 112 15.54 -3.58 -3.32
CA LEU A 112 14.17 -3.06 -3.23
C LEU A 112 13.22 -4.05 -2.55
N ASN A 113 13.29 -5.34 -2.90
CA ASN A 113 12.46 -6.36 -2.27
C ASN A 113 12.81 -6.56 -0.78
N ASP A 114 14.08 -6.46 -0.41
CA ASP A 114 14.53 -6.53 0.97
C ASP A 114 14.00 -5.32 1.78
N GLN A 115 13.92 -4.12 1.19
CA GLN A 115 13.24 -2.96 1.80
C GLN A 115 11.73 -3.22 2.02
N ILE A 116 11.01 -3.78 1.04
CA ILE A 116 9.59 -4.14 1.23
C ILE A 116 9.43 -5.16 2.37
N ARG A 117 10.36 -6.11 2.52
CA ARG A 117 10.37 -7.06 3.66
C ARG A 117 10.64 -6.35 4.99
N MET A 118 11.50 -5.33 5.01
CA MET A 118 11.71 -4.47 6.17
C MET A 118 10.41 -3.78 6.58
N PHE A 119 9.67 -3.19 5.63
CA PHE A 119 8.38 -2.58 5.91
C PHE A 119 7.34 -3.58 6.44
N ARG A 120 7.29 -4.81 5.92
CA ARG A 120 6.43 -5.87 6.48
C ARG A 120 6.79 -6.19 7.93
N ARG A 121 8.09 -6.21 8.25
CA ARG A 121 8.59 -6.62 9.57
C ARG A 121 8.41 -5.55 10.63
N TYR A 122 8.67 -4.29 10.30
CA TYR A 122 8.70 -3.19 11.28
C TYR A 122 7.59 -2.15 11.09
N GLY A 123 6.86 -2.19 9.97
CA GLY A 123 5.90 -1.15 9.60
C GLY A 123 4.68 -1.01 10.50
N THR A 124 4.36 -2.01 11.32
CA THR A 124 3.32 -1.91 12.38
C THR A 124 3.92 -1.86 13.78
N GLY A 125 5.25 -1.79 13.90
CA GLY A 125 5.93 -1.70 15.17
C GLY A 125 6.09 -0.26 15.64
N ASN A 126 7.14 -0.05 16.43
CA ASN A 126 7.54 1.27 16.91
C ASN A 126 8.21 2.09 15.79
N PHE A 127 7.80 3.34 15.62
CA PHE A 127 8.24 4.22 14.54
C PHE A 127 9.73 4.54 14.58
N ARG A 128 10.32 4.76 15.77
CA ARG A 128 11.77 4.94 15.95
C ARG A 128 12.55 3.74 15.39
N THR A 129 12.08 2.52 15.66
CA THR A 129 12.69 1.30 15.12
C THR A 129 12.58 1.26 13.60
N LEU A 130 11.43 1.61 13.04
CA LEU A 130 11.24 1.67 11.58
C LEU A 130 12.19 2.68 10.92
N LEU A 131 12.30 3.90 11.46
CA LEU A 131 13.23 4.91 10.96
C LEU A 131 14.69 4.45 11.06
N LEU A 132 15.08 3.81 12.16
CA LEU A 132 16.44 3.29 12.32
C LEU A 132 16.78 2.20 11.31
N GLU A 133 15.86 1.26 11.07
CA GLU A 133 16.07 0.19 10.10
C GLU A 133 16.03 0.74 8.66
N LEU A 134 15.21 1.77 8.39
CA LEU A 134 15.20 2.50 7.13
C LEU A 134 16.54 3.21 6.86
N SER A 135 17.12 3.89 7.86
CA SER A 135 18.42 4.57 7.73
C SER A 135 19.58 3.60 7.47
N LYS A 136 19.40 2.31 7.79
CA LYS A 136 20.36 1.23 7.49
C LYS A 136 20.03 0.49 6.20
N ASP A 137 18.89 0.75 5.57
CA ASP A 137 18.45 0.04 4.39
C ASP A 137 19.33 0.43 3.18
N PRO A 138 19.98 -0.53 2.50
CA PRO A 138 20.86 -0.23 1.37
C PRO A 138 20.14 0.45 0.20
N ALA A 139 18.84 0.19 0.01
CA ALA A 139 18.06 0.86 -1.02
C ALA A 139 17.99 2.37 -0.72
N MET A 140 17.68 2.72 0.53
CA MET A 140 17.59 4.10 0.98
C MET A 140 18.94 4.83 0.97
N ILE A 141 20.01 4.17 1.46
CA ILE A 141 21.38 4.73 1.46
C ILE A 141 21.84 5.11 0.05
N VAL A 142 21.55 4.28 -0.96
CA VAL A 142 21.87 4.59 -2.35
C VAL A 142 20.88 5.62 -2.93
N TRP A 143 19.60 5.49 -2.61
CA TRP A 143 18.57 6.39 -3.13
C TRP A 143 18.80 7.86 -2.75
N LEU A 144 19.32 8.12 -1.55
CA LEU A 144 19.59 9.47 -1.03
C LEU A 144 21.08 9.77 -0.89
N ASP A 145 21.94 9.03 -1.58
CA ASP A 145 23.37 9.32 -1.72
C ASP A 145 24.13 9.38 -0.37
N ASN A 146 23.64 8.71 0.68
CA ASN A 146 24.33 8.68 1.96
C ASN A 146 25.64 7.86 1.91
N HIS A 147 25.80 7.02 0.89
CA HIS A 147 27.08 6.34 0.62
C HIS A 147 28.20 7.31 0.20
N ASP A 148 27.85 8.52 -0.25
CA ASP A 148 28.78 9.62 -0.56
C ASP A 148 28.86 10.65 0.58
N ASN A 149 28.32 10.34 1.78
CA ASN A 149 28.32 11.22 2.94
C ASN A 149 29.49 10.90 3.88
N HIS A 150 30.52 11.75 3.85
CA HIS A 150 31.81 11.50 4.49
C HIS A 150 32.16 12.55 5.54
N ASP A 151 33.00 12.19 6.51
CA ASP A 151 33.60 13.17 7.42
C ASP A 151 34.38 14.24 6.62
N GLY A 152 34.16 15.51 6.93
CA GLY A 152 34.71 16.66 6.22
C GLY A 152 34.09 16.98 4.85
N ALA A 153 33.19 16.14 4.32
CA ALA A 153 32.48 16.35 3.04
C ALA A 153 31.04 15.82 3.11
N ILE A 154 30.22 16.48 3.92
CA ILE A 154 28.84 16.03 4.16
C ILE A 154 27.97 16.11 2.91
N ASN A 155 27.09 15.12 2.75
CA ASN A 155 26.00 15.14 1.79
C ASN A 155 24.67 15.33 2.52
N GLU A 156 24.03 16.49 2.32
CA GLU A 156 22.81 16.88 3.02
C GLU A 156 21.56 16.13 2.55
N ASN A 157 21.61 15.37 1.45
CA ASN A 157 20.41 14.81 0.81
C ASN A 157 19.61 13.92 1.78
N PHE A 158 20.22 12.87 2.34
CA PHE A 158 19.54 12.02 3.32
C PHE A 158 19.04 12.79 4.55
N GLY A 159 19.86 13.68 5.09
CA GLY A 159 19.48 14.47 6.26
C GLY A 159 18.30 15.40 6.00
N ARG A 160 18.24 16.01 4.81
CA ARG A 160 17.11 16.84 4.38
C ARG A 160 15.83 16.03 4.28
N GLU A 161 15.86 14.93 3.53
CA GLU A 161 14.64 14.14 3.30
C GLU A 161 14.14 13.44 4.57
N LEU A 162 15.05 13.03 5.46
CA LEU A 162 14.68 12.47 6.75
C LEU A 162 13.82 13.45 7.56
N LEU A 163 14.17 14.74 7.58
CA LEU A 163 13.41 15.77 8.29
C LEU A 163 12.18 16.22 7.48
N GLU A 164 12.35 16.45 6.18
CA GLU A 164 11.36 17.08 5.30
C GLU A 164 10.23 16.14 4.88
N LEU A 165 10.55 15.00 4.28
CA LEU A 165 9.58 14.13 3.63
C LEU A 165 9.24 12.89 4.45
N PHE A 166 10.12 12.48 5.36
CA PHE A 166 9.99 11.19 6.05
C PHE A 166 9.53 11.31 7.50
N SER A 167 9.63 12.49 8.13
CA SER A 167 9.28 12.64 9.53
C SER A 167 8.51 13.91 9.89
N MET A 168 9.06 15.11 9.73
CA MET A 168 8.50 16.31 10.36
C MET A 168 7.72 17.21 9.40
N GLY A 169 7.98 17.15 8.10
CA GLY A 169 7.40 18.10 7.16
C GLY A 169 8.14 19.45 7.14
N VAL A 170 8.04 20.15 6.02
CA VAL A 170 8.64 21.48 5.80
C VAL A 170 8.23 22.48 6.90
N GLY A 171 9.21 23.24 7.38
CA GLY A 171 9.00 24.37 8.31
C GLY A 171 9.20 24.04 9.79
N ASN A 172 9.59 22.80 10.12
CA ASN A 172 9.78 22.33 11.50
C ASN A 172 11.26 22.15 11.91
N TYR A 173 12.20 22.57 11.07
CA TYR A 173 13.65 22.45 11.27
C TYR A 173 14.37 23.61 10.57
N SER A 174 15.62 23.86 10.96
CA SER A 174 16.50 24.86 10.33
C SER A 174 17.46 24.23 9.31
N GLU A 175 18.13 25.07 8.51
CA GLU A 175 19.23 24.61 7.64
C GLU A 175 20.40 24.01 8.46
N GLN A 176 20.61 24.52 9.68
CA GLN A 176 21.63 23.95 10.57
C GLN A 176 21.25 22.52 10.99
N ASP A 177 19.99 22.27 11.30
CA ASP A 177 19.51 20.93 11.66
C ASP A 177 19.73 19.91 10.53
N ILE A 178 19.58 20.34 9.26
CA ILE A 178 19.87 19.51 8.09
C ILE A 178 21.35 19.13 8.06
N LYS A 179 22.26 20.09 8.24
CA LYS A 179 23.71 19.86 8.24
C LYS A 179 24.13 18.96 9.38
N GLU A 180 23.59 19.18 10.57
CA GLU A 180 23.92 18.38 11.77
C GLU A 180 23.37 16.96 11.66
N THR A 181 22.18 16.79 11.05
CA THR A 181 21.66 15.47 10.67
C THR A 181 22.59 14.79 9.67
N ALA A 182 23.03 15.48 8.62
CA ALA A 182 23.95 14.92 7.63
C ALA A 182 25.28 14.48 8.27
N ARG A 183 25.86 15.31 9.15
CA ARG A 183 27.06 14.97 9.94
C ARG A 183 26.84 13.70 10.75
N ALA A 184 25.68 13.54 11.39
CA ALA A 184 25.35 12.38 12.23
C ALA A 184 25.22 11.05 11.46
N PHE A 185 24.96 11.10 10.15
CA PHE A 185 24.85 9.92 9.27
C PHE A 185 26.09 9.67 8.39
N THR A 186 27.18 10.42 8.59
CA THR A 186 28.48 10.13 7.96
C THR A 186 28.97 8.72 8.34
N GLY A 187 29.63 8.03 7.43
CA GLY A 187 30.12 6.66 7.65
C GLY A 187 29.05 5.56 7.61
N TRP A 188 27.75 5.90 7.51
CA TRP A 188 26.66 4.93 7.28
C TRP A 188 26.58 4.62 5.78
N THR A 189 27.06 3.46 5.36
CA THR A 189 27.26 3.15 3.94
C THR A 189 26.83 1.72 3.59
N ILE A 190 27.03 1.34 2.33
CA ILE A 190 26.83 -0.02 1.85
C ILE A 190 28.15 -0.81 1.89
N GLY A 191 28.10 -2.01 2.47
CA GLY A 191 29.17 -3.00 2.41
C GLY A 191 29.13 -3.83 1.12
N ASN A 192 30.09 -4.74 0.95
CA ASN A 192 30.24 -5.69 -0.16
C ASN A 192 30.32 -5.11 -1.60
N THR A 193 30.60 -3.80 -1.72
CA THR A 193 30.68 -3.07 -2.99
C THR A 193 31.69 -3.65 -3.96
N GLU A 194 32.87 -4.06 -3.51
CA GLU A 194 33.92 -4.65 -4.35
C GLU A 194 33.46 -5.93 -5.07
N TYR A 195 32.77 -6.82 -4.34
CA TYR A 195 32.22 -8.04 -4.92
C TYR A 195 31.13 -7.74 -5.95
N MET A 196 30.32 -6.70 -5.70
CA MET A 196 29.27 -6.27 -6.63
C MET A 196 29.83 -5.56 -7.85
N ALA A 197 30.85 -4.73 -7.70
CA ALA A 197 31.59 -4.13 -8.80
C ALA A 197 32.19 -5.22 -9.70
N LEU A 198 32.86 -6.23 -9.13
CA LEU A 198 33.39 -7.35 -9.89
C LEU A 198 32.30 -8.14 -10.64
N ARG A 199 31.11 -8.32 -10.03
CA ARG A 199 29.97 -8.97 -10.69
C ARG A 199 29.38 -8.11 -11.81
N ALA A 200 29.31 -6.79 -11.62
CA ALA A 200 28.82 -5.84 -12.61
C ALA A 200 29.81 -5.68 -13.79
N GLU A 201 31.12 -5.64 -13.55
CA GLU A 201 32.13 -5.66 -14.63
C GLU A 201 32.07 -6.95 -15.44
N ARG A 202 31.74 -8.05 -14.78
CA ARG A 202 31.55 -9.35 -15.41
C ARG A 202 30.08 -9.58 -15.79
N ASP A 203 29.28 -8.53 -15.99
CA ASP A 203 27.85 -8.61 -16.35
C ASP A 203 27.70 -9.46 -17.60
N SER A 204 27.50 -10.74 -17.34
CA SER A 204 27.26 -11.75 -18.32
C SER A 204 25.81 -11.64 -18.75
N ILE A 205 25.48 -12.23 -19.89
CA ILE A 205 24.09 -12.54 -20.29
C ILE A 205 23.31 -13.40 -19.26
N TRP A 206 23.96 -13.78 -18.14
CA TRP A 206 23.40 -14.52 -17.00
C TRP A 206 23.30 -13.63 -15.76
N PRO A 207 22.22 -12.82 -15.60
CA PRO A 207 22.03 -11.91 -14.46
C PRO A 207 21.74 -12.61 -13.10
N TYR A 208 21.90 -13.93 -13.03
CA TYR A 208 21.57 -14.73 -11.85
C TYR A 208 22.69 -14.69 -10.80
N GLY A 209 22.30 -14.66 -9.52
CA GLY A 209 23.24 -14.78 -8.40
C GLY A 209 23.85 -13.47 -7.90
N ARG A 210 23.26 -12.31 -8.26
CA ARG A 210 23.53 -11.05 -7.55
C ARG A 210 23.09 -11.20 -6.09
N ILE A 211 23.97 -10.85 -5.16
CA ILE A 211 23.64 -10.79 -3.73
C ILE A 211 23.15 -9.39 -3.40
N ALA A 212 22.29 -9.24 -2.39
CA ALA A 212 21.91 -7.91 -1.94
C ALA A 212 23.13 -7.15 -1.40
N TRP A 213 23.12 -5.83 -1.53
CA TRP A 213 23.95 -4.98 -0.70
C TRP A 213 23.57 -5.16 0.78
N HIS A 214 24.52 -4.89 1.67
CA HIS A 214 24.28 -4.91 3.10
C HIS A 214 24.73 -3.58 3.70
N PHE A 215 24.18 -3.23 4.86
CA PHE A 215 24.64 -2.10 5.63
C PHE A 215 26.08 -2.31 6.14
N GLU A 216 26.86 -1.25 6.16
CA GLU A 216 28.16 -1.16 6.83
C GLU A 216 28.31 0.20 7.51
N PHE A 217 28.81 0.23 8.73
CA PHE A 217 29.20 1.47 9.41
C PHE A 217 30.72 1.58 9.46
N LYS A 218 31.26 2.67 8.93
CA LYS A 218 32.70 2.98 8.90
C LYS A 218 33.02 4.04 9.93
N GLU A 219 33.58 3.62 11.06
CA GLU A 219 33.92 4.48 12.18
C GLU A 219 34.98 5.54 11.82
N ASP A 220 35.90 5.21 10.90
CA ASP A 220 36.97 6.09 10.42
C ASP A 220 36.49 7.18 9.44
N ASP A 221 35.26 7.05 8.93
CA ASP A 221 34.61 7.98 8.00
C ASP A 221 33.44 8.73 8.67
N HIS A 222 33.28 8.58 9.99
CA HIS A 222 32.21 9.16 10.76
C HIS A 222 32.67 10.42 11.54
N ASP A 223 31.94 11.52 11.37
CA ASP A 223 32.10 12.74 12.15
C ASP A 223 31.60 12.53 13.59
N SER A 224 32.52 12.19 14.49
CA SER A 224 32.26 12.03 15.93
C SER A 224 32.28 13.35 16.72
N GLY A 225 32.28 14.50 16.04
CA GLY A 225 32.28 15.82 16.64
C GLY A 225 30.99 16.15 17.39
N GLU A 226 31.03 17.22 18.18
CA GLU A 226 29.85 17.78 18.84
C GLU A 226 28.89 18.38 17.79
N LYS A 227 27.60 18.17 18.02
CA LYS A 227 26.49 18.56 17.15
C LYS A 227 25.40 19.21 17.98
N GLU A 228 24.67 20.15 17.38
CA GLU A 228 23.49 20.77 17.97
C GLU A 228 22.30 20.51 17.04
N PHE A 229 21.30 19.76 17.50
CA PHE A 229 20.15 19.39 16.69
C PHE A 229 18.86 19.57 17.48
N LEU A 230 17.95 20.40 16.96
CA LEU A 230 16.66 20.73 17.58
C LEU A 230 16.78 21.08 19.08
N GLY A 231 17.82 21.85 19.43
CA GLY A 231 18.10 22.30 20.80
C GLY A 231 18.80 21.28 21.71
N ASN A 232 19.15 20.10 21.19
CA ASN A 232 19.96 19.10 21.90
C ASN A 232 21.42 19.21 21.47
N THR A 233 22.34 19.20 22.42
CA THR A 233 23.78 19.28 22.15
C THR A 233 24.49 18.03 22.65
N GLY A 234 25.40 17.49 21.84
CA GLY A 234 26.21 16.34 22.23
C GLY A 234 26.94 15.73 21.04
N ARG A 235 27.56 14.56 21.26
CA ARG A 235 28.16 13.76 20.17
C ARG A 235 27.08 12.89 19.54
N LEU A 236 26.09 13.55 18.92
CA LEU A 236 24.91 12.89 18.38
C LEU A 236 25.28 12.06 17.16
N ASN A 237 24.86 10.79 17.12
CA ASN A 237 24.91 9.92 15.96
C ASN A 237 23.50 9.76 15.36
N GLY A 238 23.42 9.02 14.25
CA GLY A 238 22.15 8.80 13.56
C GLY A 238 21.04 8.21 14.44
N ASP A 239 21.35 7.38 15.43
CA ASP A 239 20.35 6.84 16.35
C ASP A 239 19.83 7.89 17.35
N GLU A 240 20.68 8.74 17.92
CA GLU A 240 20.19 9.83 18.79
C GLU A 240 19.41 10.89 18.00
N ILE A 241 19.79 11.15 16.74
CA ILE A 241 19.02 12.05 15.86
C ILE A 241 17.61 11.49 15.63
N ILE A 242 17.48 10.21 15.32
CA ILE A 242 16.17 9.55 15.14
C ILE A 242 15.34 9.63 16.43
N ASP A 243 15.98 9.51 17.58
CA ASP A 243 15.30 9.66 18.88
C ASP A 243 14.71 11.04 19.03
N ILE A 244 15.53 12.08 18.81
CA ILE A 244 15.09 13.47 18.93
C ILE A 244 13.95 13.77 17.96
N ILE A 245 14.01 13.26 16.73
CA ILE A 245 12.92 13.38 15.72
C ILE A 245 11.63 12.75 16.25
N CYS A 246 11.67 11.51 16.74
CA CYS A 246 10.48 10.80 17.19
C CYS A 246 9.75 11.48 18.37
N HIS A 247 10.47 12.30 19.15
CA HIS A 247 9.90 13.08 20.25
C HIS A 247 9.18 14.37 19.80
N GLN A 248 9.33 14.80 18.54
CA GLN A 248 8.72 16.04 18.07
C GLN A 248 7.23 15.86 17.79
N GLU A 249 6.40 16.84 18.20
CA GLU A 249 4.98 16.86 17.86
C GLU A 249 4.77 16.94 16.34
N SER A 250 5.63 17.67 15.62
CA SER A 250 5.59 17.75 14.16
C SER A 250 5.65 16.37 13.51
N THR A 251 6.49 15.46 14.01
CA THR A 251 6.56 14.07 13.54
C THR A 251 5.28 13.30 13.78
N ALA A 252 4.74 13.38 14.99
CA ALA A 252 3.49 12.71 15.34
C ALA A 252 2.32 13.19 14.45
N ARG A 253 2.22 14.50 14.20
CA ARG A 253 1.20 15.10 13.34
C ARG A 253 1.38 14.72 11.86
N PHE A 254 2.61 14.69 11.38
CA PHE A 254 2.95 14.32 10.01
C PHE A 254 2.53 12.87 9.71
N ILE A 255 2.94 11.92 10.56
CA ILE A 255 2.56 10.51 10.42
C ILE A 255 1.04 10.33 10.58
N SER A 256 0.42 11.02 11.55
CA SER A 256 -1.04 11.00 11.73
C SER A 256 -1.80 11.44 10.48
N ARG A 257 -1.33 12.50 9.81
CA ARG A 257 -1.95 13.00 8.56
C ARG A 257 -1.76 12.04 7.40
N HIS A 258 -0.58 11.41 7.29
CA HIS A 258 -0.37 10.33 6.32
C HIS A 258 -1.30 9.13 6.55
N MET A 259 -1.46 8.69 7.81
CA MET A 259 -2.37 7.59 8.15
C MET A 259 -3.83 7.94 7.83
N TYR A 260 -4.26 9.16 8.18
CA TYR A 260 -5.60 9.64 7.82
C TYR A 260 -5.79 9.67 6.29
N HIS A 261 -4.80 10.19 5.56
CA HIS A 261 -4.83 10.27 4.11
C HIS A 261 -4.98 8.89 3.45
N PHE A 262 -4.22 7.90 3.94
CA PHE A 262 -4.17 6.56 3.36
C PHE A 262 -5.37 5.68 3.76
N PHE A 263 -5.87 5.81 4.98
CA PHE A 263 -6.90 4.91 5.53
C PHE A 263 -8.29 5.53 5.66
N VAL A 264 -8.46 6.86 5.66
CA VAL A 264 -9.74 7.49 5.98
C VAL A 264 -10.31 8.28 4.80
N ALA A 265 -9.59 9.27 4.29
CA ALA A 265 -10.08 10.14 3.20
C ALA A 265 -8.91 10.84 2.50
N ASP A 266 -9.12 11.24 1.24
CA ASP A 266 -8.09 11.98 0.50
C ASP A 266 -7.79 13.35 1.17
N GLU A 267 -6.50 13.67 1.28
CA GLU A 267 -5.91 14.94 1.71
C GLU A 267 -5.22 15.60 0.50
N PRO A 268 -4.94 16.92 0.56
CA PRO A 268 -4.09 17.57 -0.44
C PRO A 268 -2.70 16.91 -0.52
N PRO A 269 -1.98 17.06 -1.64
CA PRO A 269 -0.59 16.60 -1.74
C PRO A 269 0.30 17.15 -0.61
N VAL A 270 1.27 16.34 -0.15
CA VAL A 270 2.16 16.65 0.99
C VAL A 270 2.80 18.04 0.91
N PRO A 271 3.31 18.52 -0.25
CA PRO A 271 3.89 19.87 -0.35
C PRO A 271 2.92 21.02 -0.01
N GLN A 272 1.60 20.77 0.00
CA GLN A 272 0.59 21.76 0.34
C GLN A 272 0.22 21.77 1.84
N TRP A 273 0.69 20.79 2.62
CA TRP A 273 0.33 20.64 4.03
C TRP A 273 0.74 21.81 4.92
N PRO A 274 1.87 22.50 4.70
CA PRO A 274 2.21 23.71 5.48
C PRO A 274 1.22 24.87 5.29
N TYR A 275 0.47 24.87 4.18
CA TYR A 275 -0.42 25.96 3.79
C TYR A 275 -1.90 25.58 3.89
N THR A 276 -2.20 24.28 3.99
CA THR A 276 -3.57 23.75 4.00
C THR A 276 -3.80 22.90 5.25
N PRO A 277 -4.74 23.28 6.13
CA PRO A 277 -5.05 22.49 7.31
C PRO A 277 -5.60 21.10 6.94
N PRO A 278 -5.47 20.10 7.82
CA PRO A 278 -6.06 18.78 7.60
C PRO A 278 -7.59 18.87 7.49
N ARG A 279 -8.18 17.96 6.72
CA ARG A 279 -9.64 17.85 6.52
C ARG A 279 -10.38 17.61 7.82
N ASP A 280 -9.82 16.78 8.69
CA ASP A 280 -10.32 16.57 10.06
C ASP A 280 -9.20 16.78 11.10
N PRO A 281 -9.04 18.02 11.62
CA PRO A 281 -8.03 18.31 12.64
C PRO A 281 -8.18 17.47 13.92
N LYS A 282 -9.41 17.10 14.30
CA LYS A 282 -9.66 16.32 15.52
C LYS A 282 -9.20 14.88 15.36
N ALA A 283 -9.37 14.31 14.17
CA ALA A 283 -8.81 12.99 13.86
C ALA A 283 -7.28 13.01 13.96
N ILE A 284 -6.63 14.05 13.42
CA ILE A 284 -5.16 14.20 13.51
C ILE A 284 -4.72 14.35 14.97
N ASP A 285 -5.41 15.15 15.78
CA ASP A 285 -5.08 15.32 17.20
C ASP A 285 -5.25 14.00 17.98
N THR A 286 -6.30 13.22 17.66
CA THR A 286 -6.54 11.90 18.28
C THR A 286 -5.40 10.93 17.98
N LEU A 287 -4.95 10.86 16.72
CA LEU A 287 -3.85 10.00 16.30
C LEU A 287 -2.50 10.50 16.85
N THR A 288 -2.31 11.81 16.93
CA THR A 288 -1.12 12.43 17.52
C THR A 288 -1.00 12.06 19.01
N GLN A 289 -2.11 12.09 19.75
CA GLN A 289 -2.14 11.65 21.14
C GLN A 289 -1.83 10.15 21.25
N ALA A 290 -2.42 9.32 20.39
CA ALA A 290 -2.15 7.88 20.33
C ALA A 290 -0.68 7.55 20.11
N TYR A 291 0.00 8.33 19.26
CA TYR A 291 1.43 8.20 18.98
C TYR A 291 2.26 8.37 20.26
N PHE A 292 2.00 9.40 21.07
CA PHE A 292 2.74 9.63 22.32
C PHE A 292 2.34 8.68 23.45
N ASP A 293 1.04 8.39 23.61
CA ASP A 293 0.52 7.54 24.67
C ASP A 293 1.03 6.09 24.58
N ASN A 294 1.42 5.65 23.38
CA ASN A 294 1.84 4.29 23.08
C ASN A 294 3.30 4.20 22.62
N ASP A 295 4.15 5.16 22.99
CA ASP A 295 5.59 5.13 22.69
C ASP A 295 5.86 4.90 21.19
N TYR A 296 5.15 5.66 20.35
CA TYR A 296 5.30 5.68 18.89
C TYR A 296 4.92 4.36 18.20
N ASP A 297 4.10 3.51 18.82
CA ASP A 297 3.63 2.25 18.24
C ASP A 297 2.54 2.47 17.19
N ILE A 298 2.86 2.13 15.94
CA ILE A 298 1.97 2.32 14.78
C ILE A 298 0.76 1.39 14.84
N ARG A 299 0.88 0.19 15.41
CA ARG A 299 -0.27 -0.73 15.56
C ARG A 299 -1.29 -0.16 16.54
N ALA A 300 -0.87 0.48 17.62
CA ALA A 300 -1.76 1.17 18.55
C ALA A 300 -2.48 2.35 17.88
N MET A 301 -1.77 3.13 17.06
CA MET A 301 -2.41 4.17 16.24
C MET A 301 -3.45 3.60 15.27
N LEU A 302 -3.16 2.49 14.60
CA LEU A 302 -4.10 1.80 13.70
C LEU A 302 -5.33 1.28 14.44
N ASP A 303 -5.17 0.73 15.65
CA ASP A 303 -6.27 0.28 16.49
C ASP A 303 -7.24 1.42 16.81
N ILE A 304 -6.69 2.57 17.23
CA ILE A 304 -7.47 3.78 17.51
C ILE A 304 -8.12 4.32 16.24
N LEU A 305 -7.39 4.33 15.10
CA LEU A 305 -7.91 4.78 13.82
C LEU A 305 -9.11 3.95 13.38
N PHE A 306 -8.98 2.62 13.32
CA PHE A 306 -10.07 1.75 12.86
C PHE A 306 -11.24 1.72 13.83
N ASN A 307 -11.01 1.92 15.14
CA ASN A 307 -12.10 1.95 16.11
C ASN A 307 -12.77 3.31 16.30
N SER A 308 -12.27 4.37 15.67
CA SER A 308 -12.79 5.73 15.83
C SER A 308 -14.16 5.96 15.18
N GLU A 309 -14.88 6.98 15.67
CA GLU A 309 -16.14 7.41 15.07
C GLU A 309 -15.94 8.01 13.67
N PHE A 310 -14.84 8.73 13.42
CA PHE A 310 -14.57 9.32 12.11
C PHE A 310 -14.31 8.26 11.03
N PHE A 311 -13.73 7.12 11.38
CA PHE A 311 -13.53 5.99 10.45
C PHE A 311 -14.81 5.19 10.23
N LYS A 312 -15.64 5.04 11.27
CA LYS A 312 -16.90 4.28 11.18
C LYS A 312 -18.05 5.08 10.57
N SER A 313 -17.91 6.40 10.44
CA SER A 313 -18.92 7.27 9.84
C SER A 313 -19.13 6.94 8.36
N GLU A 314 -20.40 6.91 7.93
CA GLU A 314 -20.78 6.78 6.52
C GLU A 314 -20.23 7.94 5.67
N ASP A 315 -19.96 9.09 6.28
CA ASP A 315 -19.33 10.25 5.62
C ASP A 315 -17.89 9.97 5.14
N SER A 316 -17.25 8.90 5.64
CA SER A 316 -15.91 8.49 5.21
C SER A 316 -15.93 7.45 4.08
N TRP A 317 -17.10 6.90 3.75
CA TRP A 317 -17.22 5.85 2.74
C TRP A 317 -17.06 6.44 1.35
N HIS A 318 -16.23 5.81 0.51
CA HIS A 318 -15.93 6.24 -0.86
C HIS A 318 -15.19 7.58 -0.98
N GLU A 319 -14.73 8.16 0.14
CA GLU A 319 -13.99 9.43 0.19
C GLU A 319 -12.51 9.34 -0.22
N ARG A 320 -12.03 8.15 -0.57
CA ARG A 320 -10.66 7.92 -1.05
C ARG A 320 -10.68 7.18 -2.38
N VAL A 321 -9.90 7.66 -3.33
CA VAL A 321 -9.65 6.91 -4.56
C VAL A 321 -8.72 5.73 -4.27
N LYS A 322 -9.08 4.53 -4.72
CA LYS A 322 -8.18 3.36 -4.62
C LYS A 322 -6.95 3.60 -5.47
N SER A 323 -5.75 3.40 -4.89
CA SER A 323 -4.53 3.40 -5.69
C SER A 323 -4.59 2.30 -6.75
N PRO A 324 -3.88 2.42 -7.88
CA PRO A 324 -3.90 1.38 -8.90
C PRO A 324 -3.53 -0.02 -8.39
N ALA A 325 -2.55 -0.12 -7.49
CA ALA A 325 -2.18 -1.38 -6.84
C ALA A 325 -3.35 -1.98 -6.04
N GLU A 326 -4.09 -1.15 -5.30
CA GLU A 326 -5.24 -1.60 -4.51
C GLU A 326 -6.39 -2.07 -5.41
N LEU A 327 -6.68 -1.34 -6.48
CA LEU A 327 -7.70 -1.70 -7.45
C LEU A 327 -7.35 -3.04 -8.12
N VAL A 328 -6.11 -3.16 -8.64
CA VAL A 328 -5.65 -4.37 -9.31
C VAL A 328 -5.66 -5.56 -8.36
N ALA A 329 -5.10 -5.41 -7.15
CA ALA A 329 -5.08 -6.49 -6.17
C ALA A 329 -6.49 -6.91 -5.74
N GLY A 330 -7.39 -5.95 -5.50
CA GLY A 330 -8.75 -6.24 -5.07
C GLY A 330 -9.58 -6.99 -6.11
N ILE A 331 -9.48 -6.59 -7.38
CA ILE A 331 -10.14 -7.29 -8.49
C ILE A 331 -9.59 -8.72 -8.62
N LEU A 332 -8.27 -8.89 -8.60
CA LEU A 332 -7.65 -10.21 -8.74
C LEU A 332 -7.99 -11.16 -7.59
N ARG A 333 -8.21 -10.64 -6.39
CA ARG A 333 -8.75 -11.41 -5.26
C ARG A 333 -10.17 -11.88 -5.51
N LEU A 334 -11.04 -11.02 -6.04
CA LEU A 334 -12.41 -11.38 -6.40
C LEU A 334 -12.48 -12.38 -7.55
N THR A 335 -11.58 -12.28 -8.54
CA THR A 335 -11.58 -13.20 -9.68
C THR A 335 -11.00 -14.56 -9.35
N GLY A 336 -10.15 -14.67 -8.32
CA GLY A 336 -9.46 -15.91 -7.98
C GLY A 336 -8.55 -16.43 -9.11
N GLU A 337 -8.10 -15.55 -10.01
CA GLU A 337 -7.30 -15.93 -11.19
C GLU A 337 -5.99 -16.64 -10.77
N PHE A 338 -5.39 -16.22 -9.64
CA PHE A 338 -4.08 -16.68 -9.19
C PHE A 338 -4.14 -17.57 -7.94
N ASP A 339 -4.68 -18.78 -8.11
CA ASP A 339 -4.57 -19.90 -7.16
C ASP A 339 -3.17 -20.56 -7.16
N ARG A 340 -2.38 -20.28 -8.21
CA ARG A 340 -1.01 -20.77 -8.43
C ARG A 340 -0.22 -19.77 -9.28
N PRO A 341 1.11 -19.90 -9.38
CA PRO A 341 1.90 -19.07 -10.29
C PRO A 341 1.47 -19.24 -11.75
N ARG A 342 1.23 -18.13 -12.44
CA ARG A 342 0.90 -18.04 -13.87
C ARG A 342 1.73 -16.94 -14.55
N ARG A 343 1.84 -16.97 -15.88
CA ARG A 343 2.68 -16.01 -16.64
C ARG A 343 2.06 -14.61 -16.67
N GLU A 344 0.74 -14.58 -16.67
CA GLU A 344 -0.13 -13.42 -16.77
C GLU A 344 0.07 -12.42 -15.63
N ILE A 345 0.68 -12.83 -14.50
CA ILE A 345 0.96 -11.92 -13.37
C ILE A 345 1.79 -10.70 -13.77
N LEU A 346 2.71 -10.85 -14.74
CA LEU A 346 3.52 -9.74 -15.24
C LEU A 346 2.65 -8.72 -15.96
N ASP A 347 1.72 -9.18 -16.78
CA ASP A 347 0.77 -8.32 -17.47
C ASP A 347 -0.13 -7.62 -16.45
N ARG A 348 -0.66 -8.35 -15.45
CA ARG A 348 -1.49 -7.78 -14.38
C ARG A 348 -0.76 -6.74 -13.55
N SER A 349 0.50 -7.01 -13.18
CA SER A 349 1.33 -6.03 -12.49
C SER A 349 1.61 -4.80 -13.34
N THR A 350 1.74 -4.96 -14.65
CA THR A 350 1.98 -3.85 -15.59
C THR A 350 0.72 -2.99 -15.76
N GLN A 351 -0.49 -3.53 -15.56
CA GLN A 351 -1.72 -2.74 -15.58
C GLN A 351 -1.72 -1.62 -14.53
N ALA A 352 -1.16 -1.87 -13.34
CA ALA A 352 -0.99 -0.82 -12.33
C ALA A 352 -0.08 0.33 -12.83
N ILE A 353 0.92 0.03 -13.67
CA ILE A 353 1.82 1.02 -14.28
C ILE A 353 1.05 1.92 -15.24
N TYR A 354 0.19 1.35 -16.10
CA TYR A 354 -0.63 2.14 -17.03
C TYR A 354 -1.66 3.03 -16.34
N MET A 355 -2.02 2.68 -15.10
CA MET A 355 -2.86 3.49 -14.22
C MET A 355 -2.07 4.47 -13.34
N GLY A 356 -0.74 4.53 -13.47
CA GLY A 356 0.13 5.51 -12.82
C GLY A 356 0.97 5.00 -11.64
N GLN A 357 0.84 3.72 -11.22
CA GLN A 357 1.55 3.19 -10.05
C GLN A 357 2.44 1.99 -10.42
N HIS A 358 3.74 2.25 -10.58
CA HIS A 358 4.75 1.19 -10.68
C HIS A 358 5.25 0.80 -9.29
N LEU A 359 4.87 -0.40 -8.82
CA LEU A 359 5.05 -0.87 -7.43
C LEU A 359 6.45 -0.74 -6.83
N ILE A 360 7.51 -0.84 -7.63
CA ILE A 360 8.91 -0.72 -7.16
C ILE A 360 9.65 0.47 -7.76
N ASN A 361 8.88 1.44 -8.26
CA ASN A 361 9.40 2.65 -8.85
C ASN A 361 8.43 3.81 -8.63
N PRO A 362 8.36 4.33 -7.39
CA PRO A 362 7.78 5.64 -7.16
C PRO A 362 8.42 6.70 -8.09
N PRO A 363 7.63 7.66 -8.59
CA PRO A 363 8.11 8.64 -9.58
C PRO A 363 9.14 9.63 -9.04
N SER A 364 9.14 9.90 -7.72
CA SER A 364 10.09 10.79 -7.06
C SER A 364 10.34 10.35 -5.61
N VAL A 365 11.20 11.10 -4.90
CA VAL A 365 11.42 10.93 -3.45
C VAL A 365 10.18 11.23 -2.62
N GLU A 366 9.24 12.02 -3.14
CA GLU A 366 7.94 12.31 -2.51
C GLU A 366 6.97 11.11 -2.58
N GLY A 367 7.35 10.03 -3.28
CA GLY A 367 6.52 8.85 -3.45
C GLY A 367 5.56 8.96 -4.63
N TRP A 368 4.41 8.29 -4.52
CA TRP A 368 3.35 8.39 -5.53
C TRP A 368 2.38 9.51 -5.19
N HIS A 369 1.87 10.15 -6.24
CA HIS A 369 0.66 10.97 -6.16
C HIS A 369 -0.51 10.16 -5.58
N GLN A 370 -1.49 10.82 -4.96
CA GLN A 370 -2.60 10.15 -4.28
C GLN A 370 -3.94 10.83 -4.59
N GLY A 371 -5.03 10.19 -4.19
CA GLY A 371 -6.38 10.69 -4.37
C GLY A 371 -6.79 10.88 -5.83
N THR A 372 -7.36 12.04 -6.15
CA THR A 372 -7.94 12.32 -7.48
C THR A 372 -6.91 12.35 -8.61
N GLU A 373 -5.61 12.48 -8.31
CA GLU A 373 -4.55 12.42 -9.31
C GLU A 373 -4.44 11.03 -9.97
N TRP A 374 -5.01 9.99 -9.35
CA TRP A 374 -5.17 8.66 -9.96
C TRP A 374 -6.27 8.58 -11.03
N ILE A 375 -7.04 9.66 -11.22
CA ILE A 375 -8.17 9.71 -12.15
C ILE A 375 -7.95 10.88 -13.11
N ASP A 376 -7.24 10.61 -14.20
CA ASP A 376 -7.23 11.43 -15.40
C ASP A 376 -7.93 10.69 -16.56
N THR A 377 -8.11 11.36 -17.70
CA THR A 377 -8.82 10.79 -18.85
C THR A 377 -8.20 9.48 -19.36
N GLY A 378 -6.88 9.31 -19.25
CA GLY A 378 -6.18 8.11 -19.74
C GLY A 378 -6.22 6.97 -18.73
N THR A 379 -5.80 7.25 -17.50
CA THR A 379 -5.80 6.29 -16.38
C THR A 379 -7.20 5.78 -16.07
N LEU A 380 -8.25 6.61 -16.17
CA LEU A 380 -9.63 6.17 -15.98
C LEU A 380 -10.03 5.08 -16.99
N VAL A 381 -9.64 5.22 -18.27
CA VAL A 381 -9.94 4.21 -19.30
C VAL A 381 -9.24 2.89 -18.97
N GLU A 382 -7.98 2.91 -18.57
CA GLU A 382 -7.24 1.72 -18.17
C GLU A 382 -7.88 1.02 -16.96
N ARG A 383 -8.27 1.80 -15.94
CA ARG A 383 -8.96 1.29 -14.75
C ARG A 383 -10.27 0.60 -15.09
N LEU A 384 -11.10 1.24 -15.93
CA LEU A 384 -12.39 0.70 -16.35
C LEU A 384 -12.23 -0.54 -17.23
N ASN A 385 -11.28 -0.53 -18.16
CA ASN A 385 -10.99 -1.67 -19.04
C ASN A 385 -10.52 -2.87 -18.23
N PHE A 386 -9.59 -2.67 -17.30
CA PHE A 386 -9.09 -3.74 -16.43
C PHE A 386 -10.21 -4.34 -15.59
N ALA A 387 -10.97 -3.51 -14.87
CA ALA A 387 -12.08 -3.96 -14.03
C ALA A 387 -13.14 -4.72 -14.84
N SER A 388 -13.51 -4.18 -16.00
CA SER A 388 -14.48 -4.80 -16.90
C SER A 388 -14.01 -6.14 -17.44
N GLN A 389 -12.77 -6.21 -17.92
CA GLN A 389 -12.22 -7.42 -18.52
C GLN A 389 -12.10 -8.56 -17.50
N GLN A 390 -11.65 -8.26 -16.28
CA GLN A 390 -11.46 -9.29 -15.27
C GLN A 390 -12.79 -9.80 -14.69
N MET A 391 -13.76 -8.91 -14.44
CA MET A 391 -15.04 -9.30 -13.83
C MET A 391 -16.05 -9.89 -14.82
N SER A 392 -15.88 -9.68 -16.13
CA SER A 392 -16.69 -10.33 -17.17
C SER A 392 -16.17 -11.70 -17.61
N ASN A 393 -14.95 -12.07 -17.23
CA ASN A 393 -14.35 -13.33 -17.65
C ASN A 393 -14.89 -14.51 -16.82
N VAL A 394 -15.84 -15.25 -17.37
CA VAL A 394 -16.49 -16.41 -16.73
C VAL A 394 -15.57 -17.59 -16.48
N GLU A 395 -14.38 -17.63 -17.12
CA GLU A 395 -13.37 -18.67 -16.88
C GLU A 395 -12.58 -18.42 -15.58
N ASN A 396 -12.68 -17.21 -15.01
CA ASN A 396 -12.08 -16.91 -13.72
C ASN A 396 -12.85 -17.64 -12.60
N PRO A 397 -12.19 -18.45 -11.74
CA PRO A 397 -12.88 -19.28 -10.75
C PRO A 397 -13.81 -18.48 -9.82
N GLY A 398 -13.34 -17.35 -9.30
CA GLY A 398 -14.12 -16.50 -8.41
C GLY A 398 -15.32 -15.85 -9.11
N VAL A 399 -15.19 -15.47 -10.39
CA VAL A 399 -16.30 -14.94 -11.18
C VAL A 399 -17.35 -16.02 -11.43
N ALA A 400 -16.93 -17.23 -11.80
CA ALA A 400 -17.82 -18.36 -11.99
C ALA A 400 -18.59 -18.71 -10.70
N GLU A 401 -17.91 -18.68 -9.55
CA GLU A 401 -18.54 -18.90 -8.24
C GLU A 401 -19.56 -17.82 -7.88
N ILE A 402 -19.22 -16.53 -8.10
CA ILE A 402 -20.15 -15.41 -7.89
C ILE A 402 -21.40 -15.60 -8.76
N ILE A 403 -21.22 -15.86 -10.06
CA ILE A 403 -22.34 -16.10 -10.99
C ILE A 403 -23.19 -17.28 -10.52
N GLY A 404 -22.55 -18.38 -10.10
CA GLY A 404 -23.23 -19.56 -9.58
C GLY A 404 -24.11 -19.26 -8.36
N ARG A 405 -23.65 -18.43 -7.42
CA ARG A 405 -24.44 -18.00 -6.25
C ARG A 405 -25.59 -17.07 -6.64
N VAL A 406 -25.33 -16.08 -7.50
CA VAL A 406 -26.33 -15.11 -7.95
C VAL A 406 -27.50 -15.80 -8.71
N ILE A 407 -27.20 -16.84 -9.50
CA ILE A 407 -28.21 -17.64 -10.22
C ILE A 407 -28.84 -18.71 -9.32
N GLY A 408 -28.03 -19.36 -8.48
CA GLY A 408 -28.41 -20.51 -7.64
C GLY A 408 -29.45 -20.21 -6.56
N ASP A 409 -29.68 -18.94 -6.24
CA ASP A 409 -30.72 -18.46 -5.33
C ASP A 409 -32.17 -18.65 -5.85
N GLY A 410 -32.36 -19.33 -6.99
CA GLY A 410 -33.66 -19.72 -7.54
C GLY A 410 -34.39 -18.60 -8.28
N SER A 411 -33.74 -17.44 -8.45
CA SER A 411 -34.25 -16.30 -9.22
C SER A 411 -33.69 -16.33 -10.64
N HIS A 412 -34.46 -16.85 -11.58
CA HIS A 412 -34.17 -16.78 -13.03
C HIS A 412 -34.76 -15.51 -13.68
N GLN A 413 -34.98 -14.45 -12.90
CA GLN A 413 -35.44 -13.15 -13.40
C GLN A 413 -34.38 -12.08 -13.12
N ALA A 414 -34.05 -11.28 -14.14
CA ALA A 414 -33.26 -10.07 -13.97
C ALA A 414 -34.19 -8.95 -13.46
N ASP A 415 -34.27 -8.82 -12.14
CA ASP A 415 -35.06 -7.81 -11.43
C ASP A 415 -34.17 -6.98 -10.50
N ASP A 416 -34.75 -6.09 -9.70
CA ASP A 416 -34.00 -5.24 -8.75
C ASP A 416 -33.20 -6.08 -7.73
N SER A 417 -33.62 -7.33 -7.50
CA SER A 417 -32.90 -8.25 -6.62
C SER A 417 -31.62 -8.78 -7.25
N LEU A 418 -31.52 -8.85 -8.59
CA LEU A 418 -30.27 -9.16 -9.29
C LEU A 418 -29.20 -8.10 -9.04
N VAL A 419 -29.56 -6.82 -9.16
CA VAL A 419 -28.64 -5.70 -8.91
C VAL A 419 -28.10 -5.78 -7.49
N GLN A 420 -28.99 -5.96 -6.50
CA GLN A 420 -28.58 -6.07 -5.10
C GLN A 420 -27.67 -7.29 -4.86
N ARG A 421 -28.01 -8.47 -5.40
CA ARG A 421 -27.16 -9.67 -5.27
C ARG A 421 -25.74 -9.45 -5.83
N CYS A 422 -25.62 -8.81 -6.99
CA CYS A 422 -24.31 -8.50 -7.57
C CYS A 422 -23.52 -7.49 -6.72
N LEU A 423 -24.17 -6.45 -6.19
CA LEU A 423 -23.55 -5.49 -5.28
C LEU A 423 -23.08 -6.14 -3.98
N ASP A 424 -23.86 -7.08 -3.44
CA ASP A 424 -23.54 -7.85 -2.23
C ASP A 424 -22.32 -8.75 -2.46
N GLU A 425 -22.31 -9.52 -3.55
CA GLU A 425 -21.19 -10.39 -3.95
C GLU A 425 -19.88 -9.63 -4.15
N MET A 426 -19.96 -8.39 -4.64
CA MET A 426 -18.81 -7.50 -4.80
C MET A 426 -18.49 -6.72 -3.51
N GLY A 427 -18.74 -7.33 -2.35
CA GLY A 427 -18.38 -6.82 -1.04
C GLY A 427 -19.39 -5.82 -0.48
N VAL A 428 -20.70 -6.02 -0.68
CA VAL A 428 -21.76 -5.14 -0.14
C VAL A 428 -21.47 -3.67 -0.53
N THR A 429 -21.24 -3.46 -1.82
CA THR A 429 -20.92 -2.14 -2.34
C THR A 429 -22.18 -1.27 -2.37
N SER A 430 -22.16 -0.13 -1.68
CA SER A 430 -23.20 0.88 -1.80
C SER A 430 -22.94 1.76 -3.02
N VAL A 431 -24.00 2.07 -3.76
CA VAL A 431 -23.95 2.94 -4.96
C VAL A 431 -24.97 4.07 -4.83
N SER A 432 -24.70 5.19 -5.48
CA SER A 432 -25.63 6.32 -5.56
C SER A 432 -26.93 5.93 -6.27
N GLU A 433 -28.01 6.68 -6.01
CA GLU A 433 -29.32 6.43 -6.66
C GLU A 433 -29.23 6.49 -8.20
N GLY A 434 -28.37 7.38 -8.73
CA GLY A 434 -28.13 7.50 -10.17
C GLY A 434 -27.47 6.25 -10.75
N THR A 435 -26.37 5.80 -10.14
CA THR A 435 -25.69 4.55 -10.54
C THR A 435 -26.65 3.36 -10.42
N ARG A 436 -27.39 3.27 -9.32
CA ARG A 436 -28.37 2.20 -9.09
C ARG A 436 -29.44 2.15 -10.18
N SER A 437 -30.00 3.30 -10.54
CA SER A 437 -31.02 3.40 -11.59
C SER A 437 -30.50 2.88 -12.95
N ILE A 438 -29.21 3.12 -13.27
CA ILE A 438 -28.59 2.60 -14.50
C ILE A 438 -28.49 1.07 -14.47
N LEU A 439 -28.07 0.49 -13.34
CA LEU A 439 -27.96 -0.96 -13.17
C LEU A 439 -29.35 -1.64 -13.23
N GLU A 440 -30.36 -1.05 -12.58
CA GLU A 440 -31.74 -1.55 -12.60
C GLU A 440 -32.37 -1.46 -13.99
N ASN A 441 -32.09 -0.40 -14.75
CA ASN A 441 -32.51 -0.29 -16.14
C ASN A 441 -31.88 -1.38 -17.03
N PHE A 442 -30.59 -1.70 -16.82
CA PHE A 442 -29.93 -2.79 -17.52
C PHE A 442 -30.56 -4.15 -17.17
N ALA A 443 -30.84 -4.41 -15.88
CA ALA A 443 -31.54 -5.63 -15.45
C ALA A 443 -32.93 -5.73 -16.11
N ALA A 444 -33.70 -4.64 -16.11
CA ALA A 444 -35.04 -4.59 -16.68
C ALA A 444 -35.09 -4.85 -18.19
N GLN A 445 -34.05 -4.45 -18.94
CA GLN A 445 -33.92 -4.73 -20.37
C GLN A 445 -33.60 -6.20 -20.68
N ASN A 446 -33.08 -6.94 -19.71
CA ASN A 446 -32.60 -8.32 -19.85
C ASN A 446 -33.40 -9.31 -18.98
N ARG A 447 -34.72 -9.06 -18.78
CA ARG A 447 -35.59 -9.80 -17.84
C ARG A 447 -35.68 -11.31 -18.06
N ASP A 448 -35.67 -11.78 -19.31
CA ASP A 448 -35.73 -13.20 -19.65
C ASP A 448 -34.32 -13.80 -19.67
N LEU A 449 -33.90 -14.36 -18.53
CA LEU A 449 -32.57 -14.94 -18.35
C LEU A 449 -32.41 -16.36 -18.96
N GLU A 450 -33.47 -17.00 -19.47
CA GLU A 450 -33.54 -18.46 -19.66
C GLU A 450 -32.43 -19.07 -20.54
N ASN A 451 -31.86 -18.34 -21.50
CA ASN A 451 -30.78 -18.85 -22.35
C ASN A 451 -29.40 -18.19 -22.11
N ASP A 452 -29.33 -17.05 -21.40
CA ASP A 452 -28.11 -16.22 -21.29
C ASP A 452 -27.79 -15.73 -19.85
N ALA A 453 -28.37 -16.36 -18.82
CA ALA A 453 -28.24 -15.95 -17.41
C ALA A 453 -26.78 -15.66 -16.99
N THR A 454 -25.86 -16.57 -17.30
CA THR A 454 -24.42 -16.42 -17.00
C THR A 454 -23.85 -15.15 -17.61
N GLN A 455 -24.18 -14.87 -18.87
CA GLN A 455 -23.65 -13.73 -19.61
C GLN A 455 -24.22 -12.41 -19.07
N ILE A 456 -25.50 -12.38 -18.71
CA ILE A 456 -26.17 -11.20 -18.15
C ILE A 456 -25.61 -10.87 -16.77
N VAL A 457 -25.39 -11.87 -15.91
CA VAL A 457 -24.75 -11.66 -14.60
C VAL A 457 -23.30 -11.19 -14.79
N ALA A 458 -22.53 -11.79 -15.70
CA ALA A 458 -21.17 -11.34 -16.00
C ALA A 458 -21.12 -9.87 -16.47
N GLN A 459 -22.06 -9.46 -17.33
CA GLN A 459 -22.19 -8.06 -17.76
C GLN A 459 -22.59 -7.14 -16.60
N MET A 460 -23.47 -7.58 -15.70
CA MET A 460 -23.81 -6.83 -14.49
C MET A 460 -22.60 -6.64 -13.59
N LEU A 461 -21.80 -7.68 -13.33
CA LEU A 461 -20.56 -7.59 -12.56
C LEU A 461 -19.55 -6.64 -13.20
N GLN A 462 -19.43 -6.69 -14.52
CA GLN A 462 -18.63 -5.71 -15.29
C GLN A 462 -19.11 -4.27 -15.05
N MET A 463 -20.43 -4.02 -15.13
CA MET A 463 -20.98 -2.68 -14.89
C MET A 463 -20.72 -2.20 -13.47
N VAL A 464 -20.90 -3.07 -12.46
CA VAL A 464 -20.61 -2.75 -11.05
C VAL A 464 -19.13 -2.42 -10.87
N ALA A 465 -18.21 -3.19 -11.45
CA ALA A 465 -16.76 -2.95 -11.37
C ALA A 465 -16.32 -1.63 -12.04
N ALA A 466 -17.12 -1.14 -12.98
CA ALA A 466 -16.90 0.12 -13.69
C ALA A 466 -17.52 1.34 -12.98
N THR A 467 -18.22 1.16 -11.86
CA THR A 467 -18.84 2.27 -11.12
C THR A 467 -17.81 3.16 -10.42
N HIS A 468 -18.17 4.42 -10.21
CA HIS A 468 -17.34 5.37 -9.46
C HIS A 468 -17.10 4.90 -8.02
N GLU A 469 -18.11 4.32 -7.40
CA GLU A 469 -18.09 3.80 -6.05
C GLU A 469 -17.17 2.58 -5.92
N PHE A 470 -17.15 1.66 -6.89
CA PHE A 470 -16.21 0.54 -6.87
C PHE A 470 -14.75 0.98 -7.04
N GLN A 471 -14.50 2.07 -7.76
CA GLN A 471 -13.16 2.64 -7.96
C GLN A 471 -12.64 3.37 -6.70
N ARG A 472 -13.51 3.58 -5.71
CA ARG A 472 -13.24 4.22 -4.42
C ARG A 472 -13.36 3.23 -3.29
N ALA A 473 -12.85 3.60 -2.11
CA ALA A 473 -12.86 2.77 -0.91
C ALA A 473 -13.60 3.47 0.23
#